data_AF-A0A7X4AT67-F1
#
_entry.id   AF-A0A7X4AT67-F1
#
_cell.length_a   1.000
_cell.length_b   1.000
_cell.length_c   1.000
_cell.angle_alpha   90.00
_cell.angle_beta   90.00
_cell.angle_gamma   90.00
#
_symmetry.space_group_name_H-M   'P 1'
#
loop_
_entity.id
_entity.type
_entity.pdbx_description
1 polymer ?
#
loop_
_entity_poly.entity_id
_entity_poly.type
_entity_poly.pdbx_seq_one_letter_code
_entity_poly.pdbx_strand_id
1 'polypeptide(L)'
;MSIWHDQSIESRIREILDSVPDEGHHFGRPFLSAYQIAIAFDQRYRDEADIIAKPVGGKDTGRHDSLAKYFANQLSRRIRDRSLPDIEGCYLSGQFLESLEYENGRETVASSLGRANMSIFRLAPL
;
A
#
# COMPACT_ATOMS: atom_id res chain seq x y z
N MET A 1 14.29 8.35 -12.66
CA MET A 1 13.05 9.10 -12.43
C MET A 1 12.00 8.12 -11.93
N SER A 2 11.15 8.49 -10.97
CA SER A 2 10.11 7.58 -10.48
C SER A 2 8.94 7.57 -11.46
N ILE A 3 8.47 6.38 -11.84
CA ILE A 3 7.29 6.15 -12.70
C ILE A 3 6.03 6.85 -12.14
N TRP A 4 6.04 7.20 -10.84
CA TRP A 4 5.00 7.98 -10.18
C TRP A 4 4.72 9.34 -10.80
N HIS A 5 5.62 9.93 -11.62
CA HIS A 5 5.34 11.24 -12.20
C HIS A 5 4.17 11.26 -13.18
N ASP A 6 3.64 10.08 -13.53
CA ASP A 6 2.37 9.95 -14.21
C ASP A 6 1.20 10.09 -13.20
N GLN A 7 0.33 11.08 -13.39
CA GLN A 7 -0.81 11.38 -12.49
C GLN A 7 -1.78 10.19 -12.35
N SER A 8 -1.64 9.16 -13.19
CA SER A 8 -2.37 7.90 -13.15
C SER A 8 -2.14 7.11 -11.86
N ILE A 9 -0.90 6.97 -11.38
CA ILE A 9 -0.64 6.13 -10.18
C ILE A 9 -1.30 6.73 -8.93
N GLU A 10 -1.22 8.06 -8.79
CA GLU A 10 -1.78 8.75 -7.64
C GLU A 10 -3.31 8.63 -7.60
N SER A 11 -3.96 8.85 -8.75
CA SER A 11 -5.42 8.68 -8.88
C SER A 11 -5.86 7.24 -8.62
N ARG A 12 -5.13 6.24 -9.15
CA ARG A 12 -5.40 4.81 -8.87
C ARG A 12 -5.30 4.46 -7.40
N ILE A 13 -4.29 4.99 -6.70
CA ILE A 13 -4.16 4.74 -5.26
C ILE A 13 -5.32 5.39 -4.49
N ARG A 14 -5.74 6.61 -4.86
CA ARG A 14 -6.96 7.20 -4.27
C ARG A 14 -8.19 6.35 -4.51
N GLU A 15 -8.41 5.85 -5.72
CA GLU A 15 -9.51 4.94 -6.04
C GLU A 15 -9.47 3.65 -5.18
N ILE A 16 -8.27 3.10 -4.94
CA ILE A 16 -8.09 1.94 -4.06
C ILE A 16 -8.44 2.29 -2.61
N LEU A 17 -7.88 3.38 -2.07
CA LEU A 17 -8.15 3.82 -0.70
C LEU A 17 -9.61 4.20 -0.50
N ASP A 18 -10.28 4.72 -1.53
CA ASP A 18 -11.70 5.08 -1.49
C ASP A 18 -12.65 3.90 -1.58
N SER A 19 -12.21 2.80 -2.20
CA SER A 19 -13.01 1.58 -2.30
C SER A 19 -13.23 0.84 -0.97
N VAL A 20 -12.51 1.22 0.09
CA VAL A 20 -12.74 0.67 1.44
C VAL A 20 -13.94 1.40 2.05
N PRO A 21 -15.05 0.69 2.34
CA PRO A 21 -16.24 1.33 2.86
C PRO A 21 -15.95 1.99 4.20
N ASP A 22 -16.49 3.21 4.37
CA ASP A 22 -16.61 3.79 5.70
C ASP A 22 -17.88 3.22 6.35
N GLU A 23 -17.68 2.40 7.38
CA GLU A 23 -18.77 1.75 8.11
C GLU A 23 -19.40 2.67 9.18
N GLY A 24 -19.01 3.96 9.22
CA GLY A 24 -19.49 4.91 10.22
C GLY A 24 -18.92 4.68 11.62
N HIS A 25 -17.81 3.94 11.71
CA HIS A 25 -17.10 3.73 12.97
C HIS A 25 -16.43 5.03 13.42
N HIS A 26 -16.33 5.27 14.73
CA HIS A 26 -15.74 6.50 15.28
C HIS A 26 -14.24 6.68 14.97
N PHE A 27 -13.55 5.62 14.54
CA PHE A 27 -12.19 5.71 14.00
C PHE A 27 -12.14 6.19 12.54
N GLY A 28 -13.29 6.30 11.87
CA GLY A 28 -13.41 6.62 10.45
C GLY A 28 -13.02 5.45 9.55
N ARG A 29 -12.71 5.77 8.29
CA ARG A 29 -12.32 4.80 7.26
C ARG A 29 -11.13 3.92 7.71
N PRO A 30 -11.17 2.60 7.48
CA PRO A 30 -10.05 1.71 7.77
C PRO A 30 -8.79 2.06 6.95
N PHE A 31 -7.64 1.75 7.54
CA PHE A 31 -6.35 1.85 6.84
C PHE A 31 -6.07 0.58 6.03
N LEU A 32 -5.38 0.76 4.90
CA LEU A 32 -4.78 -0.31 4.11
C LEU A 32 -3.26 -0.32 4.28
N SER A 33 -2.68 -1.50 4.41
CA SER A 33 -1.23 -1.65 4.32
C SER A 33 -0.73 -1.43 2.90
N ALA A 34 0.58 -1.12 2.77
CA ALA A 34 1.20 -1.04 1.46
C ALA A 34 1.09 -2.33 0.63
N TYR A 35 0.96 -3.50 1.29
CA TYR A 35 0.71 -4.77 0.63
C TYR A 35 -0.71 -4.87 0.08
N GLN A 36 -1.72 -4.48 0.87
CA GLN A 36 -3.10 -4.44 0.38
C GLN A 36 -3.25 -3.48 -0.80
N ILE A 37 -2.59 -2.32 -0.75
CA ILE A 37 -2.56 -1.36 -1.86
C ILE A 37 -1.88 -2.01 -3.09
N ALA A 38 -0.74 -2.67 -2.92
CA ALA A 38 -0.04 -3.34 -4.02
C ALA A 38 -0.86 -4.46 -4.66
N ILE A 39 -1.53 -5.29 -3.85
CA ILE A 39 -2.42 -6.36 -4.34
C ILE A 39 -3.59 -5.76 -5.12
N ALA A 40 -4.28 -4.77 -4.54
CA ALA A 40 -5.41 -4.11 -5.20
C ALA A 40 -4.98 -3.43 -6.51
N PHE A 41 -3.79 -2.83 -6.53
CA PHE A 41 -3.25 -2.17 -7.72
C PHE A 41 -2.92 -3.19 -8.83
N ASP A 42 -2.22 -4.28 -8.51
CA ASP A 42 -1.89 -5.35 -9.46
C ASP A 42 -3.14 -6.02 -10.05
N GLN A 43 -4.20 -6.14 -9.24
CA GLN A 43 -5.47 -6.73 -9.68
C GLN A 43 -6.31 -5.78 -10.55
N ARG A 44 -6.34 -4.47 -10.24
CA ARG A 44 -7.21 -3.48 -10.91
C ARG A 44 -6.54 -2.76 -12.08
N TYR A 45 -5.22 -2.59 -12.04
CA TYR A 45 -4.43 -1.74 -12.93
C TYR A 45 -3.17 -2.49 -13.40
N ARG A 46 -3.37 -3.69 -13.96
CA ARG A 46 -2.28 -4.60 -14.31
C ARG A 46 -1.32 -4.00 -15.32
N ASP A 47 -1.83 -3.29 -16.33
CA ASP A 47 -0.99 -2.65 -17.35
C ASP A 47 -0.04 -1.62 -16.71
N GLU A 48 -0.53 -0.82 -15.76
CA GLU A 48 0.29 0.12 -15.00
C GLU A 48 1.27 -0.59 -14.03
N ALA A 49 0.87 -1.72 -13.45
CA ALA A 49 1.74 -2.53 -12.59
C ALA A 49 2.91 -3.15 -13.39
N ASP A 50 2.64 -3.61 -14.61
CA ASP A 50 3.63 -4.16 -15.53
C ASP A 50 4.67 -3.11 -15.95
N ILE A 51 4.26 -1.84 -16.10
CA ILE A 51 5.19 -0.71 -16.34
C ILE A 51 6.12 -0.50 -15.14
N ILE A 52 5.61 -0.64 -13.91
CA ILE A 52 6.43 -0.55 -12.68
C ILE A 52 7.40 -1.73 -12.59
N ALA A 53 7.05 -2.87 -13.19
CA ALA A 53 7.88 -4.08 -13.31
C ALA A 53 8.42 -4.58 -11.97
N LYS A 54 7.59 -4.54 -10.93
CA LYS A 54 7.92 -5.03 -9.56
C LYS A 54 6.91 -6.08 -9.13
N PRO A 55 7.35 -7.18 -8.48
CA PRO A 55 6.41 -8.11 -7.86
C PRO A 55 5.65 -7.41 -6.73
N VAL A 56 4.41 -7.81 -6.47
CA VAL A 56 3.57 -7.29 -5.37
C VAL A 56 4.35 -7.23 -4.04
N GLY A 57 5.04 -8.33 -3.70
CA GLY A 57 5.85 -8.48 -2.50
C GLY A 57 5.94 -9.95 -2.09
N GLY A 58 6.45 -10.21 -0.88
CA GLY A 58 6.50 -11.56 -0.32
C GLY A 58 7.88 -11.92 0.21
N LYS A 59 7.93 -12.45 1.44
CA LYS A 59 9.13 -12.93 2.13
C LYS A 59 9.96 -13.91 1.28
N ASP A 60 9.33 -14.68 0.40
CA ASP A 60 9.96 -15.76 -0.36
C ASP A 60 10.44 -15.35 -1.76
N THR A 61 10.23 -14.10 -2.17
CA THR A 61 10.65 -13.64 -3.51
C THR A 61 12.14 -13.32 -3.60
N GLY A 62 12.84 -13.19 -2.47
CA GLY A 62 14.26 -12.80 -2.41
C GLY A 62 14.59 -11.42 -2.98
N ARG A 63 13.58 -10.67 -3.47
CA ARG A 63 13.74 -9.37 -4.10
C ARG A 63 13.47 -8.26 -3.09
N HIS A 64 14.49 -7.46 -2.81
CA HIS A 64 14.41 -6.31 -1.90
C HIS A 64 13.61 -5.11 -2.46
N ASP A 65 13.03 -5.25 -3.65
CA ASP A 65 12.36 -4.20 -4.42
C ASP A 65 11.00 -4.71 -4.91
N SER A 66 9.97 -4.51 -4.09
CA SER A 66 8.58 -4.90 -4.34
C SER A 66 7.68 -3.70 -4.58
N LEU A 67 6.51 -3.93 -5.19
CA LEU A 67 5.48 -2.93 -5.41
C LEU A 67 4.97 -2.36 -4.07
N ALA A 68 4.77 -3.23 -3.06
CA ALA A 68 4.40 -2.80 -1.71
C ALA A 68 5.45 -1.83 -1.11
N LYS A 69 6.75 -2.16 -1.22
CA LYS A 69 7.82 -1.29 -0.73
C LYS A 69 7.92 0.01 -1.54
N TYR A 70 7.73 -0.07 -2.85
CA TYR A 70 7.67 1.09 -3.73
C TYR A 70 6.55 2.05 -3.29
N PHE A 71 5.32 1.55 -3.13
CA PHE A 71 4.19 2.34 -2.68
C PHE A 71 4.38 2.91 -1.27
N ALA A 72 4.88 2.11 -0.31
CA ALA A 72 5.19 2.60 1.03
C ALA A 72 6.15 3.81 0.98
N ASN A 73 7.24 3.71 0.21
CA ASN A 73 8.23 4.78 0.09
C ASN A 73 7.67 6.03 -0.62
N GLN A 74 6.93 5.84 -1.70
CA GLN A 74 6.40 6.94 -2.50
C GLN A 74 5.29 7.69 -1.78
N LEU A 75 4.38 6.98 -1.08
CA LEU A 75 3.33 7.58 -0.25
C LEU A 75 3.93 8.32 0.94
N SER A 76 4.80 7.66 1.71
CA SER A 76 5.44 8.27 2.88
C SER A 76 6.19 9.57 2.52
N ARG A 77 6.94 9.54 1.41
CA ARG A 77 7.63 10.74 0.91
C ARG A 77 6.65 11.85 0.57
N ARG A 78 5.57 11.56 -0.15
CA ARG A 78 4.63 12.59 -0.62
C ARG A 78 3.75 13.17 0.47
N ILE A 79 3.32 12.34 1.42
CA ILE A 79 2.61 12.80 2.62
C ILE A 79 3.51 13.75 3.41
N ARG A 80 4.77 13.37 3.64
CA ARG A 80 5.76 14.24 4.31
C ARG A 80 5.98 15.55 3.55
N ASP A 81 6.10 15.48 2.23
CA ASP A 81 6.32 16.63 1.35
C ASP A 81 5.00 17.42 1.08
N ARG A 82 3.88 17.05 1.74
CA ARG A 82 2.54 17.67 1.62
C ARG A 82 1.93 17.69 0.22
N SER A 83 2.36 16.80 -0.67
CA SER A 83 1.76 16.64 -2.01
C SER A 83 0.55 15.71 -2.03
N LEU A 84 0.28 14.99 -0.93
CA LEU A 84 -0.92 14.19 -0.72
C LEU A 84 -1.61 14.62 0.59
N PRO A 85 -2.21 15.83 0.64
CA PRO A 85 -2.79 16.36 1.88
C PRO A 85 -4.03 15.58 2.34
N ASP A 86 -4.64 14.83 1.43
CA ASP A 86 -5.86 14.05 1.62
C ASP A 86 -5.60 12.57 1.96
N ILE A 87 -4.33 12.15 2.07
CA ILE A 87 -3.97 10.78 2.45
C ILE A 87 -3.24 10.81 3.80
N GLU A 88 -3.79 10.08 4.76
CA GLU A 88 -3.19 9.90 6.07
C GLU A 88 -2.27 8.66 6.06
N GLY A 89 -1.09 8.79 6.66
CA GLY A 89 -0.14 7.70 6.88
C GLY A 89 0.05 7.42 8.37
N CYS A 90 -0.02 6.15 8.74
CA CYS A 90 0.19 5.64 10.10
C CYS A 90 1.12 4.42 10.10
N TYR A 91 1.45 3.92 11.29
CA TYR A 91 2.15 2.64 11.45
C TYR A 91 1.27 1.62 12.17
N LEU A 92 1.21 0.41 11.62
CA LEU A 92 0.92 -0.79 12.42
C LEU A 92 2.19 -1.18 13.17
N SER A 93 2.10 -1.27 14.49
CA SER A 93 3.22 -1.71 15.32
C SER A 93 3.57 -3.16 15.02
N GLY A 94 4.87 -3.44 14.85
CA GLY A 94 5.38 -4.82 14.74
C GLY A 94 5.54 -5.50 16.10
N GLN A 95 5.24 -4.81 17.21
CA GLN A 95 5.32 -5.36 18.55
C GLN A 95 4.30 -6.50 18.70
N PHE A 96 4.80 -7.69 19.04
CA PHE A 96 4.02 -8.94 19.12
C PHE A 96 3.38 -9.38 17.80
N LEU A 97 3.85 -8.86 16.65
CA LEU A 97 3.45 -9.33 15.34
C LEU A 97 4.43 -10.42 14.85
N GLU A 98 3.92 -11.64 14.70
CA GLU A 98 4.71 -12.78 14.18
C GLU A 98 4.73 -12.81 12.65
N SER A 99 3.54 -12.77 12.05
CA SER A 99 3.35 -12.69 10.61
C SER A 99 2.14 -11.83 10.28
N LEU A 100 2.13 -11.32 9.05
CA LEU A 100 0.97 -10.70 8.45
C LEU A 100 0.91 -11.13 7.00
N GLU A 101 -0.17 -11.81 6.65
CA GLU A 101 -0.33 -12.52 5.39
C GLU A 101 -1.58 -12.00 4.68
N TYR A 102 -1.51 -11.94 3.36
CA TYR A 102 -2.54 -11.39 2.51
C TYR A 102 -2.91 -12.39 1.43
N GLU A 103 -4.19 -12.52 1.15
CA GLU A 103 -4.68 -13.26 -0.01
C GLU A 103 -4.41 -12.45 -1.29
N ASN A 104 -3.79 -13.09 -2.28
CA ASN A 104 -3.61 -12.56 -3.63
C ASN A 104 -4.11 -13.59 -4.65
N GLY A 105 -5.43 -13.65 -4.83
CA GLY A 105 -6.04 -14.68 -5.66
C GLY A 105 -5.86 -16.07 -5.04
N ARG A 106 -5.06 -16.94 -5.68
CA ARG A 106 -4.76 -18.28 -5.14
C ARG A 106 -3.46 -18.35 -4.35
N GLU A 107 -2.71 -17.25 -4.30
CA GLU A 107 -1.44 -17.18 -3.61
C GLU A 107 -1.57 -16.41 -2.30
N THR A 108 -0.66 -16.68 -1.37
CA THR A 108 -0.54 -15.92 -0.13
C THR A 108 0.74 -15.09 -0.17
N VAL A 109 0.61 -13.79 0.10
CA VAL A 109 1.74 -12.87 0.19
C VAL A 109 2.00 -12.57 1.66
N ALA A 110 3.15 -13.00 2.18
CA ALA A 110 3.58 -12.67 3.55
C ALA A 110 4.39 -11.36 3.59
N SER A 111 4.11 -10.52 4.58
CA SER A 111 4.92 -9.32 4.85
C SER A 111 6.36 -9.70 5.17
N SER A 112 7.31 -9.11 4.44
CA SER A 112 8.74 -9.32 4.66
C SER A 112 9.32 -8.50 5.84
N LEU A 113 8.50 -7.71 6.53
CA LEU A 113 8.96 -6.75 7.55
C LEU A 113 9.28 -7.39 8.91
N GLY A 114 8.90 -8.65 9.14
CA GLY A 114 9.10 -9.32 10.43
C GLY A 114 8.48 -8.49 11.57
N ARG A 115 9.29 -8.13 12.58
CA ARG A 115 8.88 -7.31 13.73
C ARG A 115 8.98 -5.79 13.50
N ALA A 116 9.28 -5.35 12.28
CA ALA A 116 9.32 -3.92 11.99
C ALA A 116 7.91 -3.33 11.88
N ASN A 117 7.78 -2.04 12.20
CA ASN A 117 6.53 -1.31 12.00
C ASN A 117 6.20 -1.22 10.52
N MET A 118 4.93 -1.37 10.18
CA MET A 118 4.45 -1.36 8.80
C MET A 118 3.64 -0.11 8.51
N SER A 119 3.97 0.59 7.43
CA SER A 119 3.21 1.75 6.99
C SER A 119 1.82 1.33 6.49
N ILE A 120 0.80 2.02 6.98
CA ILE A 120 -0.60 1.86 6.60
C ILE A 120 -1.16 3.23 6.20
N PHE A 121 -2.11 3.25 5.28
CA PHE A 121 -2.60 4.47 4.65
C PHE A 121 -4.12 4.45 4.50
N ARG A 122 -4.76 5.63 4.58
CA ARG A 122 -6.18 5.80 4.24
C ARG A 122 -6.41 7.14 3.58
N LEU A 123 -7.53 7.27 2.89
CA LEU A 123 -8.05 8.59 2.53
C LEU A 123 -8.56 9.28 3.81
N ALA A 124 -8.12 10.51 4.03
CA ALA A 124 -8.57 11.31 5.17
C ALA A 124 -10.04 11.71 4.99
N PRO A 125 -10.82 11.82 6.09
CA PRO A 125 -12.14 12.44 6.02
C PRO A 125 -12.00 13.90 5.58
N LEU A 126 -12.89 14.33 4.67
CA LEU A 126 -13.00 15.71 4.21
C LEU A 126 -13.40 16.66 5.34
#